data_AF-A0A7C5BEL0-F1
#
_entry.id   AF-A0A7C5BEL0-F1
#
_cell.length_a   1.000
_cell.length_b   1.000
_cell.length_c   1.000
_cell.angle_alpha   90.00
_cell.angle_beta   90.00
_cell.angle_gamma   90.00
#
_symmetry.space_group_name_H-M   'P 1'
#
loop_
_entity.id
_entity.type
_entity.pdbx_description
1 polymer ?
#
loop_
_entity_poly.entity_id
_entity_poly.type
_entity_poly.pdbx_seq_one_letter_code
_entity_poly.pdbx_strand_id
1 'polypeptide(L)'
;PPTMPQNLIAGNIEGYCVGEPWNERIVLKKKGSTLVTNYDIWNNNPEKVLQTRADFIKKYPETTKAVMRAVIKAQMWLDASWENRKEAAKILSKPQYVKAPVKVLEKSMTGTFQYLKGQKSEANPMFNVFANYYAAYPFYSHGMWFITQMYRWGQIDKAVDMKKVIESVYKPKLFEEVAKEVGYTLPPSAWKIDGKDKYNKFMDGKIYDPNKAVEYIYSFKSGHPKVSEKDLKAANSWEGSLKTAQPDYVCPYGEAGCADPKYVTKK
;
A
#
# COMPACT_ATOMS: atom_id res chain seq x y z
N PRO A 1 -12.46 -6.14 -10.40
CA PRO A 1 -11.39 -7.13 -10.08
C PRO A 1 -11.67 -8.59 -10.50
N PRO A 2 -12.76 -9.24 -10.05
CA PRO A 2 -12.93 -10.70 -10.22
C PRO A 2 -13.11 -11.19 -11.66
N THR A 3 -13.39 -10.28 -12.59
CA THR A 3 -13.63 -10.53 -14.01
C THR A 3 -12.38 -10.40 -14.90
N MET A 4 -11.28 -9.86 -14.36
CA MET A 4 -10.03 -9.67 -15.14
C MET A 4 -9.47 -10.98 -15.71
N PRO A 5 -9.40 -12.09 -14.93
CA PRO A 5 -8.96 -13.39 -15.46
C PRO A 5 -9.71 -13.87 -16.70
N GLN A 6 -11.04 -13.76 -16.69
CA GLN A 6 -11.88 -14.23 -17.80
C GLN A 6 -11.69 -13.36 -19.05
N ASN A 7 -11.51 -12.04 -18.88
CA ASN A 7 -11.24 -11.15 -20.01
C ASN A 7 -9.88 -11.42 -20.65
N LEU A 8 -8.86 -11.72 -19.85
CA LEU A 8 -7.56 -12.15 -20.38
C LEU A 8 -7.69 -13.48 -21.15
N ILE A 9 -8.37 -14.47 -20.57
CA ILE A 9 -8.60 -15.78 -21.22
C ILE A 9 -9.35 -15.63 -22.55
N ALA A 10 -10.32 -14.72 -22.60
CA ALA A 10 -11.13 -14.46 -23.79
C ALA A 10 -10.39 -13.65 -24.87
N GLY A 11 -9.21 -13.09 -24.56
CA GLY A 11 -8.48 -12.22 -25.49
C GLY A 11 -9.05 -10.82 -25.61
N ASN A 12 -9.86 -10.36 -24.64
CA ASN A 12 -10.40 -9.00 -24.62
C ASN A 12 -9.39 -7.94 -24.14
N ILE A 13 -8.33 -8.39 -23.46
CA ILE A 13 -7.25 -7.58 -22.90
C ILE A 13 -5.94 -8.35 -23.00
N GLU A 14 -4.83 -7.63 -23.17
CA GLU A 14 -3.49 -8.22 -23.24
C GLU A 14 -2.83 -8.36 -21.85
N GLY A 15 -3.34 -7.63 -20.84
CA GLY A 15 -2.82 -7.65 -19.47
C GLY A 15 -3.71 -6.88 -18.50
N TYR A 16 -3.45 -7.03 -17.20
CA TYR A 16 -4.16 -6.31 -16.15
C TYR A 16 -3.29 -6.10 -14.91
N CYS A 17 -3.66 -5.12 -14.09
CA CYS A 17 -3.11 -4.91 -12.75
C CYS A 17 -4.23 -5.11 -11.71
N VAL A 18 -4.07 -6.07 -10.83
CA VAL A 18 -5.09 -6.40 -9.82
C VAL A 18 -4.44 -7.05 -8.59
N GLY A 19 -5.05 -6.88 -7.41
CA GLY A 19 -4.61 -7.58 -6.21
C GLY A 19 -4.93 -9.08 -6.23
N GLU A 20 -4.32 -9.83 -5.33
CA GLU A 20 -4.64 -11.25 -5.12
C GLU A 20 -6.10 -11.45 -4.68
N PRO A 21 -6.70 -12.64 -4.94
CA PRO A 21 -6.12 -13.89 -5.46
C PRO A 21 -6.18 -14.04 -6.99
N TRP A 22 -6.43 -12.96 -7.74
CA TRP A 22 -6.80 -13.07 -9.15
C TRP A 22 -5.61 -13.40 -10.08
N ASN A 23 -4.39 -12.94 -9.75
CA ASN A 23 -3.19 -13.26 -10.55
C ASN A 23 -2.83 -14.74 -10.37
N GLU A 24 -2.77 -15.21 -9.12
CA GLU A 24 -2.45 -16.60 -8.82
C GLU A 24 -3.45 -17.58 -9.47
N ARG A 25 -4.73 -17.20 -9.56
CA ARG A 25 -5.75 -18.00 -10.25
C ARG A 25 -5.43 -18.21 -11.74
N ILE A 26 -4.87 -17.21 -12.43
CA ILE A 26 -4.49 -17.31 -13.85
C ILE A 26 -3.23 -18.17 -14.03
N VAL A 27 -2.23 -17.96 -13.17
CA VAL A 27 -0.98 -18.76 -13.16
C VAL A 27 -1.30 -20.24 -12.96
N LEU A 28 -2.12 -20.58 -11.95
CA LEU A 28 -2.55 -21.95 -11.68
C LEU A 28 -3.36 -22.58 -12.83
N LYS A 29 -4.17 -21.79 -13.54
CA LYS A 29 -4.95 -22.24 -14.70
C LYS A 29 -4.15 -22.36 -15.98
N LYS A 30 -2.87 -21.94 -16.01
CA LYS A 30 -2.02 -21.96 -17.21
C LYS A 30 -2.57 -21.06 -18.32
N LYS A 31 -3.17 -19.94 -17.94
CA LYS A 31 -3.83 -19.00 -18.87
C LYS A 31 -3.18 -17.62 -18.93
N GLY A 32 -2.02 -17.48 -18.30
CA GLY A 32 -1.25 -16.25 -18.21
C GLY A 32 -0.17 -16.38 -17.14
N SER A 33 0.60 -15.32 -16.98
CA SER A 33 1.76 -15.22 -16.10
C SER A 33 1.74 -13.88 -15.37
N THR A 34 2.34 -13.81 -14.19
CA THR A 34 2.57 -12.53 -13.51
C THR A 34 3.93 -11.97 -13.92
N LEU A 35 3.96 -10.71 -14.37
CA LEU A 35 5.20 -10.03 -14.78
C LEU A 35 5.95 -9.45 -13.59
N VAL A 36 5.25 -8.66 -12.77
CA VAL A 36 5.80 -7.96 -11.59
C VAL A 36 4.73 -7.87 -10.52
N THR A 37 5.14 -7.87 -9.26
CA THR A 37 4.27 -7.55 -8.13
C THR A 37 4.38 -6.06 -7.81
N ASN A 38 3.42 -5.53 -7.04
CA ASN A 38 3.51 -4.15 -6.56
C ASN A 38 4.78 -3.92 -5.73
N TYR A 39 5.16 -4.92 -4.93
CA TYR A 39 6.40 -4.90 -4.16
C TYR A 39 7.64 -4.77 -5.05
N ASP A 40 7.65 -5.37 -6.25
CA ASP A 40 8.76 -5.23 -7.21
C ASP A 40 8.85 -3.82 -7.81
N ILE A 41 7.71 -3.12 -7.92
CA ILE A 41 7.62 -1.76 -8.46
C ILE A 41 8.02 -0.72 -7.40
N TRP A 42 7.49 -0.86 -6.19
CA TRP A 42 7.80 0.00 -5.06
C TRP A 42 7.70 -0.83 -3.77
N ASN A 43 8.85 -1.07 -3.12
CA ASN A 43 8.87 -1.84 -1.88
C ASN A 43 8.06 -1.11 -0.79
N ASN A 44 7.25 -1.86 -0.02
CA ASN A 44 6.40 -1.33 1.05
C ASN A 44 5.61 -0.05 0.67
N ASN A 45 5.09 -0.02 -0.55
CA ASN A 45 4.27 1.07 -1.05
C ASN A 45 2.94 1.19 -0.28
N PRO A 46 2.35 2.39 -0.18
CA PRO A 46 0.98 2.55 0.30
C PRO A 46 -0.02 1.92 -0.67
N GLU A 47 -1.06 1.29 -0.15
CA GLU A 47 -2.02 0.58 -0.99
C GLU A 47 -3.47 0.81 -0.53
N LYS A 48 -4.10 -0.11 0.22
CA LYS A 48 -5.48 0.09 0.69
C LYS A 48 -5.57 1.03 1.89
N VAL A 49 -6.72 1.71 1.99
CA VAL A 49 -7.06 2.61 3.10
C VAL A 49 -8.37 2.20 3.76
N LEU A 50 -8.47 2.43 5.07
CA LEU A 50 -9.75 2.52 5.76
C LEU A 50 -10.26 3.97 5.61
N GLN A 51 -11.40 4.14 4.93
CA GLN A 51 -11.99 5.45 4.71
C GLN A 51 -13.46 5.47 5.12
N THR A 52 -13.91 6.62 5.59
CA THR A 52 -15.32 6.92 5.84
C THR A 52 -15.57 8.41 5.55
N ARG A 53 -16.85 8.81 5.45
CA ARG A 53 -17.21 10.20 5.19
C ARG A 53 -16.89 11.08 6.41
N ALA A 54 -16.48 12.32 6.15
CA ALA A 54 -16.14 13.28 7.21
C ALA A 54 -17.32 13.59 8.16
N ASP A 55 -18.54 13.61 7.64
CA ASP A 55 -19.76 13.83 8.45
C ASP A 55 -20.05 12.65 9.38
N PHE A 56 -19.74 11.41 8.97
CA PHE A 56 -19.82 10.24 9.84
C PHE A 56 -18.84 10.34 11.01
N ILE A 57 -17.58 10.74 10.76
CA ILE A 57 -16.57 10.94 11.81
C ILE A 57 -17.05 11.98 12.83
N LYS A 58 -17.60 13.09 12.34
CA LYS A 58 -18.13 14.16 13.20
C LYS A 58 -19.32 13.70 14.03
N LYS A 59 -20.23 12.91 13.44
CA LYS A 59 -21.46 12.46 14.10
C LYS A 59 -21.23 11.29 15.06
N TYR A 60 -20.29 10.40 14.74
CA TYR A 60 -20.00 9.17 15.49
C TYR A 60 -18.50 9.00 15.76
N PRO A 61 -17.87 9.91 16.53
CA PRO A 61 -16.44 9.88 16.78
C PRO A 61 -16.00 8.60 17.52
N GLU A 62 -16.74 8.18 18.55
CA GLU A 62 -16.38 6.98 19.33
C GLU A 62 -16.58 5.68 18.55
N THR A 63 -17.62 5.60 17.71
CA THR A 63 -17.79 4.48 16.78
C THR A 63 -16.64 4.42 15.77
N THR A 64 -16.22 5.58 15.26
CA THR A 64 -15.07 5.68 14.35
C THR A 64 -13.81 5.13 15.02
N LYS A 65 -13.50 5.59 16.24
CA LYS A 65 -12.36 5.10 17.02
C LYS A 65 -12.47 3.60 17.33
N ALA A 66 -13.65 3.09 17.65
CA ALA A 66 -13.87 1.66 17.91
C ALA A 66 -13.58 0.79 16.68
N VAL A 67 -14.04 1.20 15.50
CA VAL A 67 -13.72 0.51 14.23
C VAL A 67 -12.22 0.58 13.95
N MET A 68 -11.59 1.74 14.12
CA MET A 68 -10.14 1.89 13.94
C MET A 68 -9.36 0.96 14.88
N ARG A 69 -9.73 0.88 16.16
CA ARG A 69 -9.11 -0.06 17.12
C ARG A 69 -9.20 -1.51 16.62
N ALA A 70 -10.38 -1.93 16.16
CA ALA A 70 -10.60 -3.28 15.68
C ALA A 70 -9.73 -3.59 14.45
N VAL A 71 -9.64 -2.65 13.50
CA VAL A 71 -8.83 -2.81 12.28
C VAL A 71 -7.34 -2.85 12.60
N ILE A 72 -6.83 -1.95 13.45
CA ILE A 72 -5.41 -1.93 13.82
C ILE A 72 -5.03 -3.22 14.57
N LYS A 73 -5.87 -3.69 15.51
CA LYS A 73 -5.64 -4.97 16.20
C LYS A 73 -5.63 -6.16 15.22
N ALA A 74 -6.53 -6.17 14.24
CA ALA A 74 -6.53 -7.21 13.22
C ALA A 74 -5.26 -7.17 12.36
N GLN A 75 -4.77 -5.98 12.00
CA GLN A 75 -3.50 -5.83 11.27
C GLN A 75 -2.30 -6.34 12.10
N MET A 76 -2.23 -6.01 13.39
CA MET A 76 -1.19 -6.52 14.29
C MET A 76 -1.28 -8.05 14.43
N TRP A 77 -2.48 -8.61 14.56
CA TRP A 77 -2.68 -10.05 14.63
C TRP A 77 -2.25 -10.76 13.34
N LEU A 78 -2.53 -10.18 12.17
CA LEU A 78 -2.09 -10.71 10.88
C LEU A 78 -0.56 -10.73 10.71
N ASP A 79 0.16 -9.81 11.33
CA ASP A 79 1.62 -9.75 11.25
C ASP A 79 2.32 -10.52 12.38
N ALA A 80 1.57 -10.95 13.40
CA ALA A 80 2.14 -11.66 14.55
C ALA A 80 2.74 -13.03 14.19
N SER A 81 2.16 -13.76 13.25
CA SER A 81 2.68 -15.05 12.80
C SER A 81 2.14 -15.48 11.44
N TRP A 82 2.85 -16.38 10.76
CA TRP A 82 2.35 -16.99 9.53
C TRP A 82 1.11 -17.88 9.77
N GLU A 83 0.96 -18.42 10.97
CA GLU A 83 -0.19 -19.22 11.43
C GLU A 83 -1.47 -18.38 11.45
N ASN A 84 -1.40 -17.16 12.00
CA ASN A 84 -2.52 -16.23 12.00
C ASN A 84 -2.93 -15.89 10.56
N ARG A 85 -1.97 -15.74 9.65
CA ARG A 85 -2.25 -15.51 8.23
C ARG A 85 -2.91 -16.70 7.54
N LYS A 86 -2.53 -17.95 7.88
CA LYS A 86 -3.21 -19.17 7.41
C LYS A 86 -4.64 -19.24 7.96
N GLU A 87 -4.84 -18.88 9.22
CA GLU A 87 -6.19 -18.79 9.81
C GLU A 87 -7.04 -17.72 9.11
N ALA A 88 -6.48 -16.54 8.85
CA ALA A 88 -7.14 -15.47 8.11
C ALA A 88 -7.58 -15.95 6.70
N ALA A 89 -6.72 -16.70 6.00
CA ALA A 89 -7.07 -17.29 4.70
C ALA A 89 -8.27 -18.25 4.80
N LYS A 90 -8.37 -19.04 5.88
CA LYS A 90 -9.55 -19.89 6.14
C LYS A 90 -10.80 -19.06 6.37
N ILE A 91 -10.72 -17.98 7.15
CA ILE A 91 -11.86 -17.07 7.38
C ILE A 91 -12.33 -16.46 6.05
N LEU A 92 -11.40 -15.91 5.25
CA LEU A 92 -11.69 -15.26 3.96
C LEU A 92 -12.24 -16.24 2.91
N SER A 93 -11.95 -17.54 3.03
CA SER A 93 -12.45 -18.56 2.10
C SER A 93 -13.95 -18.87 2.24
N LYS A 94 -14.58 -18.49 3.36
CA LYS A 94 -15.98 -18.83 3.63
C LYS A 94 -16.91 -18.20 2.58
N PRO A 95 -18.09 -18.80 2.30
CA PRO A 95 -19.03 -18.31 1.29
C PRO A 95 -19.50 -16.86 1.50
N GLN A 96 -19.49 -16.38 2.74
CA GLN A 96 -19.88 -15.01 3.11
C GLN A 96 -18.80 -13.95 2.79
N TYR A 97 -17.59 -14.36 2.39
CA TYR A 97 -16.47 -13.49 2.07
C TYR A 97 -16.02 -13.68 0.61
N VAL A 98 -14.75 -14.05 0.38
CA VAL A 98 -14.16 -14.12 -0.97
C VAL A 98 -14.64 -15.34 -1.74
N LYS A 99 -15.00 -16.42 -1.03
CA LYS A 99 -15.41 -17.70 -1.62
C LYS A 99 -14.37 -18.25 -2.62
N ALA A 100 -13.09 -18.08 -2.29
CA ALA A 100 -11.96 -18.65 -3.02
C ALA A 100 -11.37 -19.85 -2.26
N PRO A 101 -10.77 -20.84 -2.93
CA PRO A 101 -10.14 -21.96 -2.25
C PRO A 101 -9.03 -21.48 -1.30
N VAL A 102 -8.98 -22.03 -0.09
CA VAL A 102 -7.99 -21.66 0.96
C VAL A 102 -6.56 -21.69 0.41
N LYS A 103 -6.18 -22.74 -0.32
CA LYS A 103 -4.85 -22.88 -0.91
C LYS A 103 -4.45 -21.75 -1.87
N VAL A 104 -5.42 -21.08 -2.48
CA VAL A 104 -5.16 -19.92 -3.35
C VAL A 104 -4.94 -18.66 -2.50
N LEU A 105 -5.76 -18.47 -1.45
CA LEU A 105 -5.62 -17.34 -0.53
C LEU A 105 -4.32 -17.42 0.28
N GLU A 106 -3.93 -18.63 0.72
CA GLU A 106 -2.69 -18.85 1.47
C GLU A 106 -1.47 -18.37 0.69
N LYS A 107 -1.42 -18.56 -0.64
CA LYS A 107 -0.29 -18.07 -1.45
C LYS A 107 -0.07 -16.57 -1.30
N SER A 108 -1.13 -15.76 -1.27
CA SER A 108 -1.00 -14.32 -1.03
C SER A 108 -0.73 -13.96 0.43
N MET A 109 -1.08 -14.82 1.37
CA MET A 109 -1.02 -14.53 2.80
C MET A 109 0.29 -14.99 3.44
N THR A 110 0.95 -16.03 2.92
CA THR A 110 2.08 -16.70 3.60
C THR A 110 3.47 -16.35 3.04
N GLY A 111 3.63 -15.14 2.47
CA GLY A 111 4.96 -14.61 2.16
C GLY A 111 5.69 -15.35 1.03
N THR A 112 4.95 -15.91 0.07
CA THR A 112 5.53 -16.54 -1.12
C THR A 112 4.78 -16.11 -2.36
N PHE A 113 5.44 -16.05 -3.51
CA PHE A 113 4.76 -15.69 -4.76
C PHE A 113 5.20 -16.59 -5.92
N GLN A 114 4.29 -16.91 -6.83
CA GLN A 114 4.59 -17.68 -8.04
C GLN A 114 4.34 -16.83 -9.29
N TYR A 115 5.40 -16.38 -9.94
CA TYR A 115 5.31 -15.60 -11.17
C TYR A 115 4.90 -16.44 -12.37
N LEU A 116 5.58 -17.58 -12.56
CA LEU A 116 5.41 -18.46 -13.70
C LEU A 116 4.96 -19.86 -13.28
N LYS A 117 4.09 -20.44 -14.10
CA LYS A 117 3.62 -21.80 -13.90
C LYS A 117 4.75 -22.80 -14.12
N GLY A 118 4.88 -23.76 -13.21
CA GLY A 118 5.93 -24.78 -13.22
C GLY A 118 7.21 -24.36 -12.49
N GLN A 119 7.35 -23.07 -12.15
CA GLN A 119 8.41 -22.60 -11.26
C GLN A 119 7.99 -22.76 -9.80
N LYS A 120 8.98 -22.93 -8.92
CA LYS A 120 8.75 -22.95 -7.47
C LYS A 120 8.33 -21.55 -7.03
N SER A 121 7.40 -21.47 -6.08
CA SER A 121 7.10 -20.20 -5.42
C SER A 121 8.35 -19.67 -4.71
N GLU A 122 8.65 -18.41 -4.96
CA GLU A 122 9.76 -17.68 -4.37
C GLU A 122 9.36 -17.11 -3.01
N ALA A 123 10.34 -16.90 -2.14
CA ALA A 123 10.10 -16.21 -0.88
C ALA A 123 9.86 -14.72 -1.15
N ASN A 124 8.71 -14.22 -0.71
CA ASN A 124 8.35 -12.82 -0.76
C ASN A 124 7.64 -12.45 0.56
N PRO A 125 8.39 -12.40 1.68
CA PRO A 125 7.81 -12.23 3.00
C PRO A 125 7.05 -10.91 3.15
N MET A 126 7.44 -9.87 2.39
CA MET A 126 6.81 -8.55 2.39
C MET A 126 5.70 -8.39 1.34
N PHE A 127 5.28 -9.48 0.67
CA PHE A 127 4.22 -9.41 -0.33
C PHE A 127 2.93 -8.74 0.20
N ASN A 128 2.59 -9.05 1.46
CA ASN A 128 1.61 -8.31 2.24
C ASN A 128 2.25 -7.96 3.59
N VAL A 129 2.11 -6.71 4.01
CA VAL A 129 2.49 -6.21 5.33
C VAL A 129 1.31 -5.42 5.88
N PHE A 130 0.86 -5.71 7.10
CA PHE A 130 -0.37 -5.12 7.63
C PHE A 130 -0.13 -4.09 8.72
N ALA A 131 0.84 -4.32 9.61
CA ALA A 131 1.20 -3.46 10.74
C ALA A 131 2.72 -3.22 10.88
N ASN A 132 3.55 -4.23 10.58
CA ASN A 132 5.00 -4.10 10.53
C ASN A 132 5.42 -2.97 9.57
N TYR A 133 6.62 -2.40 9.75
CA TYR A 133 7.12 -1.27 8.94
C TYR A 133 6.19 -0.05 8.91
N TYR A 134 5.36 0.10 9.94
CA TYR A 134 4.32 1.12 10.05
C TYR A 134 3.26 1.06 8.94
N ALA A 135 3.02 -0.11 8.33
CA ALA A 135 2.13 -0.26 7.17
C ALA A 135 0.69 0.24 7.40
N ALA A 136 0.19 0.22 8.65
CA ALA A 136 -1.13 0.72 8.97
C ALA A 136 -1.21 2.25 9.10
N TYR A 137 -0.07 2.93 9.27
CA TYR A 137 -0.04 4.37 9.56
C TYR A 137 -0.29 5.18 8.28
N PRO A 138 -1.25 6.14 8.28
CA PRO A 138 -1.63 6.89 7.09
C PRO A 138 -0.69 8.09 6.88
N PHE A 139 0.52 7.85 6.35
CA PHE A 139 1.50 8.91 6.06
C PHE A 139 0.93 9.95 5.09
N TYR A 140 1.12 11.24 5.40
CA TYR A 140 0.80 12.32 4.47
C TYR A 140 1.70 12.28 3.22
N SER A 141 2.96 11.86 3.34
CA SER A 141 3.84 11.72 2.16
C SER A 141 3.29 10.73 1.13
N HIS A 142 2.60 9.68 1.58
CA HIS A 142 1.95 8.70 0.69
C HIS A 142 0.75 9.28 -0.03
N GLY A 143 -0.11 10.04 0.67
CA GLY A 143 -1.19 10.80 0.04
C GLY A 143 -0.65 11.82 -0.97
N MET A 144 0.44 12.52 -0.61
CA MET A 144 1.10 13.47 -1.51
C MET A 144 1.63 12.77 -2.77
N TRP A 145 2.21 11.57 -2.66
CA TRP A 145 2.64 10.82 -3.83
C TRP A 145 1.48 10.52 -4.78
N PHE A 146 0.33 10.07 -4.26
CA PHE A 146 -0.84 9.79 -5.11
C PHE A 146 -1.33 11.03 -5.86
N ILE A 147 -1.47 12.18 -5.19
CA ILE A 147 -1.90 13.41 -5.87
C ILE A 147 -0.87 13.87 -6.93
N THR A 148 0.44 13.66 -6.71
CA THR A 148 1.44 13.91 -7.76
C THR A 148 1.24 13.00 -8.98
N GLN A 149 0.92 11.71 -8.80
CA GLN A 149 0.65 10.81 -9.93
C GLN A 149 -0.64 11.19 -10.66
N MET A 150 -1.66 11.65 -9.94
CA MET A 150 -2.90 12.14 -10.54
C MET A 150 -2.67 13.37 -11.42
N TYR A 151 -1.81 14.30 -11.00
CA TYR A 151 -1.37 15.41 -11.86
C TYR A 151 -0.54 14.95 -13.04
N ARG A 152 0.47 14.08 -12.81
CA ARG A 152 1.33 13.54 -13.87
C ARG A 152 0.52 12.91 -14.99
N TRP A 153 -0.59 12.24 -14.69
CA TRP A 153 -1.45 11.58 -15.67
C TRP A 153 -2.70 12.39 -16.08
N GLY A 154 -2.77 13.68 -15.72
CA GLY A 154 -3.84 14.57 -16.18
C GLY A 154 -5.23 14.25 -15.63
N GLN A 155 -5.31 13.57 -14.48
CA GLN A 155 -6.56 13.28 -13.77
C GLN A 155 -7.07 14.49 -12.98
N ILE A 156 -6.17 15.42 -12.65
CA ILE A 156 -6.49 16.73 -12.07
C ILE A 156 -6.05 17.80 -13.05
N ASP A 157 -6.94 18.74 -13.36
CA ASP A 157 -6.79 19.76 -14.39
C ASP A 157 -6.74 21.19 -13.85
N LYS A 158 -6.76 21.35 -12.52
CA LYS A 158 -6.66 22.63 -11.83
C LYS A 158 -5.58 22.58 -10.77
N ALA A 159 -4.73 23.61 -10.72
CA ALA A 159 -3.75 23.74 -9.66
C ALA A 159 -4.44 23.89 -8.30
N VAL A 160 -4.08 23.06 -7.34
CA VAL A 160 -4.51 23.15 -5.94
C VAL A 160 -3.31 23.13 -5.00
N ASP A 161 -3.50 23.68 -3.81
CA ASP A 161 -2.60 23.45 -2.67
C ASP A 161 -2.72 21.97 -2.25
N MET A 162 -1.77 21.16 -2.71
CA MET A 162 -1.77 19.72 -2.49
C MET A 162 -1.62 19.38 -1.00
N LYS A 163 -0.79 20.12 -0.24
CA LYS A 163 -0.62 19.89 1.20
C LYS A 163 -1.94 20.08 1.93
N LYS A 164 -2.64 21.19 1.65
CA LYS A 164 -3.95 21.46 2.25
C LYS A 164 -4.96 20.37 1.93
N VAL A 165 -4.98 19.88 0.69
CA VAL A 165 -5.88 18.78 0.29
C VAL A 165 -5.55 17.50 1.06
N ILE A 166 -4.28 17.09 1.08
CA ILE A 166 -3.87 15.84 1.75
C ILE A 166 -4.13 15.90 3.26
N GLU A 167 -3.81 17.02 3.93
CA GLU A 167 -4.07 17.20 5.37
C GLU A 167 -5.57 17.27 5.70
N SER A 168 -6.42 17.63 4.72
CA SER A 168 -7.87 17.61 4.91
C SER A 168 -8.47 16.19 4.85
N VAL A 169 -7.82 15.26 4.14
CA VAL A 169 -8.31 13.89 3.90
C VAL A 169 -7.69 12.88 4.85
N TYR A 170 -6.36 12.84 4.93
CA TYR A 170 -5.64 11.88 5.77
C TYR A 170 -5.73 12.29 7.25
N LYS A 171 -5.85 11.31 8.15
CA LYS A 171 -6.07 11.54 9.59
C LYS A 171 -5.02 10.86 10.49
N PRO A 172 -3.71 11.10 10.31
CA PRO A 172 -2.67 10.51 11.14
C PRO A 172 -2.81 10.86 12.63
N LYS A 173 -3.22 12.08 12.99
CA LYS A 173 -3.46 12.44 14.40
C LYS A 173 -4.54 11.59 15.07
N LEU A 174 -5.65 11.36 14.37
CA LEU A 174 -6.71 10.47 14.87
C LEU A 174 -6.22 9.02 14.94
N PHE A 175 -5.42 8.59 13.96
CA PHE A 175 -4.77 7.28 14.01
C PHE A 175 -3.84 7.15 15.22
N GLU A 176 -3.04 8.18 15.52
CA GLU A 176 -2.11 8.20 16.66
C GLU A 176 -2.82 8.09 18.01
N GLU A 177 -3.98 8.75 18.17
CA GLU A 177 -4.82 8.58 19.35
C GLU A 177 -5.20 7.11 19.55
N VAL A 178 -5.75 6.49 18.49
CA VAL A 178 -6.23 5.11 18.55
C VAL A 178 -5.09 4.09 18.66
N ALA A 179 -3.98 4.35 17.98
CA ALA A 179 -2.79 3.50 17.98
C ALA A 179 -2.22 3.34 19.40
N LYS A 180 -2.20 4.41 20.19
CA LYS A 180 -1.76 4.38 21.59
C LYS A 180 -2.65 3.48 22.45
N GLU A 181 -3.96 3.47 22.23
CA GLU A 181 -4.91 2.63 22.97
C GLU A 181 -4.73 1.13 22.70
N VAL A 182 -4.12 0.77 21.56
CA VAL A 182 -3.94 -0.64 21.14
C VAL A 182 -2.48 -1.08 21.11
N GLY A 183 -1.55 -0.23 21.52
CA GLY A 183 -0.11 -0.54 21.57
C GLY A 183 0.56 -0.61 20.20
N TYR A 184 0.07 0.14 19.21
CA TYR A 184 0.71 0.22 17.90
C TYR A 184 1.88 1.23 17.92
N THR A 185 3.06 0.81 17.47
CA THR A 185 4.28 1.62 17.34
C THR A 185 4.09 2.71 16.29
N LEU A 186 4.33 3.96 16.67
CA LEU A 186 4.18 5.14 15.81
C LEU A 186 5.50 5.53 15.13
N PRO A 187 5.46 5.97 13.85
CA PRO A 187 6.64 6.55 13.20
C PRO A 187 6.96 7.95 13.78
N PRO A 188 8.20 8.46 13.60
CA PRO A 188 8.61 9.76 14.13
C PRO A 188 7.94 10.95 13.43
N SER A 189 7.40 10.77 12.23
CA SER A 189 6.71 11.81 11.47
C SER A 189 5.66 11.23 10.52
N ALA A 190 4.61 12.01 10.26
CA ALA A 190 3.64 11.73 9.21
C ALA A 190 4.17 12.02 7.80
N TRP A 191 5.32 12.68 7.70
CA TRP A 191 6.01 12.99 6.46
C TRP A 191 7.36 12.27 6.41
N LYS A 192 7.54 11.42 5.40
CA LYS A 192 8.82 10.75 5.11
C LYS A 192 9.19 10.91 3.64
N ILE A 193 10.38 10.42 3.29
CA ILE A 193 10.90 10.41 1.92
C ILE A 193 10.91 8.95 1.49
N ASP A 194 10.39 8.66 0.30
CA ASP A 194 10.35 7.31 -0.25
C ASP A 194 11.45 7.09 -1.29
N GLY A 195 11.95 5.87 -1.43
CA GLY A 195 13.03 5.53 -2.35
C GLY A 195 14.45 5.61 -1.79
N LYS A 196 14.64 6.08 -0.54
CA LYS A 196 15.96 6.20 0.11
C LYS A 196 16.41 4.93 0.82
N ASP A 197 15.49 4.23 1.46
CA ASP A 197 15.77 3.03 2.26
C ASP A 197 15.68 1.78 1.41
N LYS A 198 16.46 0.75 1.76
CA LYS A 198 16.38 -0.56 1.08
C LYS A 198 15.01 -1.23 1.13
N TYR A 199 14.13 -0.78 2.03
CA TYR A 199 12.80 -1.32 2.22
C TYR A 199 11.70 -0.49 1.56
N ASN A 200 12.01 0.64 0.92
CA ASN A 200 11.02 1.47 0.21
C ASN A 200 11.48 1.96 -1.16
N LYS A 201 12.32 1.19 -1.85
CA LYS A 201 12.86 1.55 -3.17
C LYS A 201 11.79 1.48 -4.25
N PHE A 202 11.84 2.44 -5.16
CA PHE A 202 11.17 2.33 -6.46
C PHE A 202 12.06 1.52 -7.42
N MET A 203 11.44 0.76 -8.31
CA MET A 203 12.12 -0.09 -9.30
C MET A 203 13.05 0.70 -10.22
N ASP A 204 12.72 1.96 -10.51
CA ASP A 204 13.51 2.86 -11.35
C ASP A 204 14.58 3.65 -10.55
N GLY A 205 14.71 3.38 -9.25
CA GLY A 205 15.68 4.03 -8.37
C GLY A 205 15.36 5.49 -8.05
N LYS A 206 14.20 6.03 -8.46
CA LYS A 206 13.81 7.39 -8.09
C LYS A 206 13.60 7.53 -6.59
N ILE A 207 13.82 8.75 -6.10
CA ILE A 207 13.50 9.16 -4.74
C ILE A 207 12.32 10.11 -4.81
N TYR A 208 11.32 9.86 -3.96
CA TYR A 208 10.19 10.74 -3.77
C TYR A 208 10.33 11.53 -2.48
N ASP A 209 10.65 12.82 -2.63
CA ASP A 209 10.66 13.79 -1.54
C ASP A 209 9.41 14.68 -1.63
N PRO A 210 8.52 14.71 -0.62
CA PRO A 210 7.32 15.54 -0.66
C PRO A 210 7.64 17.05 -0.72
N ASN A 211 8.85 17.49 -0.35
CA ASN A 211 9.30 18.88 -0.54
C ASN A 211 9.64 19.23 -1.99
N LYS A 212 9.68 18.23 -2.88
CA LYS A 212 9.95 18.35 -4.31
C LYS A 212 8.82 17.71 -5.13
N ALA A 213 7.60 17.72 -4.59
CA ALA A 213 6.45 17.07 -5.18
C ALA A 213 6.13 17.57 -6.60
N VAL A 214 6.22 18.88 -6.85
CA VAL A 214 5.99 19.46 -8.17
C VAL A 214 7.12 19.09 -9.14
N GLU A 215 8.38 19.22 -8.72
CA GLU A 215 9.53 18.78 -9.52
C GLU A 215 9.41 17.30 -9.90
N TYR A 216 8.99 16.45 -8.96
CA TYR A 216 8.82 15.02 -9.19
C TYR A 216 7.84 14.74 -10.34
N ILE A 217 6.72 15.47 -10.45
CA ILE A 217 5.73 15.34 -11.53
C ILE A 217 6.38 15.48 -12.91
N TYR A 218 7.29 16.45 -13.07
CA TYR A 218 7.94 16.77 -14.34
C TYR A 218 9.29 16.08 -14.54
N SER A 219 9.76 15.31 -13.56
CA SER A 219 11.04 14.56 -13.64
C SER A 219 10.99 13.31 -14.53
N PHE A 220 9.83 13.04 -15.16
CA PHE A 220 9.59 11.84 -15.94
C PHE A 220 9.54 12.14 -17.43
N LYS A 221 10.09 11.22 -18.24
CA LYS A 221 9.97 11.28 -19.71
C LYS A 221 8.53 11.12 -20.22
N SER A 222 7.68 10.46 -19.42
CA SER A 222 6.29 10.16 -19.78
C SER A 222 5.32 10.71 -18.73
N GLY A 223 4.32 11.44 -19.20
CA GLY A 223 3.22 12.02 -18.45
C GLY A 223 2.30 12.80 -19.39
N HIS A 224 1.09 13.08 -18.91
CA HIS A 224 0.10 13.91 -19.59
C HIS A 224 -0.45 14.98 -18.64
N PRO A 225 0.42 15.80 -17.99
CA PRO A 225 -0.06 16.82 -17.06
C PRO A 225 -0.90 17.87 -17.80
N LYS A 226 -2.03 18.23 -17.21
CA LYS A 226 -2.95 19.27 -17.73
C LYS A 226 -2.75 20.64 -17.11
N VAL A 227 -2.01 20.70 -16.01
CA VAL A 227 -1.62 21.93 -15.30
C VAL A 227 -0.14 22.14 -15.58
N SER A 228 0.34 23.37 -15.69
CA SER A 228 1.77 23.64 -15.92
C SER A 228 2.60 23.53 -14.62
N GLU A 229 3.91 23.33 -14.76
CA GLU A 229 4.84 23.32 -13.60
C GLU A 229 4.80 24.66 -12.86
N LYS A 230 4.72 25.77 -13.60
CA LYS A 230 4.63 27.12 -13.06
C LYS A 230 3.38 27.30 -12.19
N ASP A 231 2.22 26.87 -12.67
CA ASP A 231 0.96 27.03 -11.94
C ASP A 231 0.92 26.13 -10.69
N LEU A 232 1.48 24.91 -10.78
CA LEU A 232 1.60 24.03 -9.62
C LEU A 232 2.55 24.60 -8.56
N LYS A 233 3.70 25.15 -8.96
CA LYS A 233 4.63 25.84 -8.04
C LYS A 233 3.96 27.03 -7.37
N ALA A 234 3.19 27.82 -8.12
CA ALA A 234 2.45 28.96 -7.56
C ALA A 234 1.40 28.53 -6.53
N ALA A 235 0.70 27.41 -6.76
CA ALA A 235 -0.30 26.87 -5.83
C ALA A 235 0.30 26.12 -4.62
N ASN A 236 1.58 25.74 -4.67
CA ASN A 236 2.24 24.90 -3.65
C ASN A 236 3.46 25.61 -3.05
N SER A 237 3.29 26.85 -2.58
CA SER A 237 4.33 27.66 -1.94
C SER A 237 4.90 27.08 -0.63
N TRP A 238 4.32 25.98 -0.15
CA TRP A 238 4.81 25.21 0.99
C TRP A 238 5.99 24.27 0.64
N GLU A 239 6.27 24.02 -0.65
CA GLU A 239 7.39 23.16 -1.04
C GLU A 239 8.72 23.65 -0.42
N GLY A 240 9.50 22.71 0.12
CA GLY A 240 10.72 23.01 0.89
C GLY A 240 10.48 23.28 2.38
N SER A 241 9.23 23.43 2.83
CA SER A 241 8.91 23.74 4.23
C SER A 241 8.46 22.53 5.07
N LEU A 242 8.25 21.35 4.46
CA LEU A 242 7.79 20.16 5.18
C LEU A 242 8.90 19.56 6.02
N LYS A 243 8.62 19.34 7.30
CA LYS A 243 9.52 18.61 8.21
C LYS A 243 9.33 17.10 8.02
N THR A 244 10.25 16.47 7.30
CA THR A 244 10.28 15.02 7.12
C THR A 244 11.17 14.34 8.16
N ALA A 245 10.78 13.15 8.63
CA ALA A 245 11.67 12.27 9.40
C ALA A 245 11.56 10.84 8.88
N GLN A 246 12.70 10.14 8.75
CA GLN A 246 12.67 8.74 8.32
C GLN A 246 12.32 7.84 9.50
N PRO A 247 11.40 6.87 9.33
CA PRO A 247 11.20 5.82 10.32
C PRO A 247 12.28 4.74 10.21
N ASP A 248 12.62 4.11 11.33
CA ASP A 248 13.37 2.85 11.31
C ASP A 248 12.43 1.72 10.87
N TYR A 249 12.79 0.99 9.81
CA TYR A 249 11.99 -0.13 9.30
C TYR A 249 12.08 -1.34 10.25
N VAL A 250 11.15 -1.40 11.21
CA VAL A 250 11.07 -2.42 12.26
C VAL A 250 9.84 -3.33 12.13
N CYS A 251 9.93 -4.54 12.68
CA CYS A 251 8.84 -5.53 12.73
C CYS A 251 8.45 -5.86 14.18
N PRO A 252 7.78 -4.94 14.91
CA PRO A 252 7.54 -5.13 16.34
C PRO A 252 6.46 -6.17 16.64
N TYR A 253 5.64 -6.55 15.65
CA TYR A 253 4.47 -7.39 15.91
C TYR A 253 4.73 -8.88 15.68
N GLY A 254 5.67 -9.23 14.81
CA GLY A 254 6.01 -10.62 14.52
C GLY A 254 6.69 -10.83 13.19
N GLU A 255 6.85 -12.10 12.83
CA GLU A 255 7.62 -12.55 11.68
C GLU A 255 6.91 -12.37 10.34
N ALA A 256 5.58 -12.36 10.32
CA ALA A 256 4.83 -12.29 9.08
C ALA A 256 4.89 -10.87 8.49
N GLY A 257 5.19 -10.77 7.20
CA GLY A 257 5.44 -9.47 6.59
C GLY A 257 6.86 -8.94 6.82
N CYS A 258 7.74 -9.65 7.54
CA CYS A 258 9.06 -9.15 7.90
C CYS A 258 10.18 -9.65 6.98
N ALA A 259 11.05 -8.74 6.53
CA ALA A 259 12.19 -9.03 5.67
C ALA A 259 13.41 -9.63 6.38
N ASP A 260 13.40 -9.64 7.72
CA ASP A 260 14.55 -10.06 8.51
C ASP A 260 14.89 -11.52 8.17
N PRO A 261 16.13 -11.82 7.72
CA PRO A 261 16.53 -13.18 7.35
C PRO A 261 16.27 -14.23 8.43
N LYS A 262 16.18 -13.85 9.72
CA LYS A 262 15.85 -14.79 10.80
C LYS A 262 14.40 -15.30 10.72
N TYR A 263 13.50 -14.56 10.07
CA TYR A 263 12.09 -14.88 9.87
C TYR A 263 11.79 -15.41 8.46
N VAL A 264 12.69 -15.18 7.51
CA VAL A 264 12.58 -15.71 6.15
C VAL A 264 13.22 -17.09 6.14
N THR A 265 12.42 -18.14 6.35
CA THR A 265 12.91 -19.52 6.27
C THR A 265 13.60 -19.76 4.93
N LYS A 266 14.89 -20.11 4.94
CA LYS A 266 15.55 -20.67 3.76
C LYS A 266 14.83 -21.97 3.41
N LYS A 267 14.26 -22.04 2.21
CA LYS A 267 13.81 -23.30 1.62
C LYS A 267 15.00 -24.18 1.26
#